data_AF-A0A5E4LIQ4-F1
#
_entry.id   AF-A0A5E4LIQ4-F1
#
_cell.length_a   1.000
_cell.length_b   1.000
_cell.length_c   1.000
_cell.angle_alpha   90.00
_cell.angle_beta   90.00
_cell.angle_gamma   90.00
#
_symmetry.space_group_name_H-M   'P 1'
#
loop_
_entity.id
_entity.type
_entity.pdbx_description
1 polymer ?
#
loop_
_entity_poly.entity_id
_entity_poly.type
_entity_poly.pdbx_seq_one_letter_code
_entity_poly.pdbx_strand_id
1 'polypeptide(L)'
;MEKTIFLKAIVVVLFLAGFAFAGCSENAYKSACSSCSFDANGKIDKTCMDAQKSAGIACVSSSYPLMAAEYAQGKCPMVDECASQLQSCLSQVGSGNDKADCAEGSANTCYATSDICVKQAAAKCPPQQPCQAPAGLILLVIGGVFLAGFVRKE
;
A
#
# COMPACT_ATOMS: atom_id res chain seq x y z
N MET A 1 -0.62 -4.16 -40.17
CA MET A 1 -0.06 -3.12 -39.26
C MET A 1 -1.01 -2.76 -38.10
N GLU A 2 -2.12 -3.48 -37.88
CA GLU A 2 -3.08 -3.17 -36.80
C GLU A 2 -2.77 -3.79 -35.43
N LYS A 3 -2.00 -4.88 -35.36
CA LYS A 3 -1.78 -5.63 -34.11
C LYS A 3 -0.87 -4.93 -33.10
N THR A 4 -0.01 -4.02 -33.55
CA THR A 4 0.97 -3.30 -32.71
C THR A 4 0.38 -2.09 -31.99
N ILE A 5 -0.79 -1.59 -32.42
CA ILE A 5 -1.46 -0.45 -31.78
C ILE A 5 -2.27 -0.93 -30.55
N PHE A 6 -2.91 -2.10 -30.65
CA PHE A 6 -3.65 -2.70 -29.54
C PHE A 6 -2.77 -3.04 -28.34
N LEU A 7 -1.55 -3.54 -28.56
CA LEU A 7 -0.63 -3.88 -27.47
C LEU A 7 -0.17 -2.65 -26.67
N LYS A 8 0.03 -1.51 -27.35
CA LYS A 8 0.44 -0.25 -26.72
C LYS A 8 -0.69 0.36 -25.88
N ALA A 9 -1.94 0.22 -26.32
CA ALA A 9 -3.11 0.68 -25.55
C ALA A 9 -3.32 -0.12 -24.26
N ILE A 10 -3.09 -1.45 -24.29
CA ILE A 10 -3.24 -2.32 -23.12
C ILE A 10 -2.23 -1.99 -22.01
N VAL A 11 -0.97 -1.72 -22.38
CA VAL A 11 0.08 -1.35 -21.40
C VAL A 11 -0.22 0.00 -20.73
N VAL A 12 -0.82 0.95 -21.46
CA VAL A 12 -1.22 2.26 -20.91
C VAL A 12 -2.44 2.15 -20.00
N VAL A 13 -3.42 1.31 -20.33
CA VAL A 13 -4.59 1.05 -19.46
C VAL A 13 -4.20 0.33 -18.18
N LEU A 14 -3.23 -0.59 -18.23
CA LEU A 14 -2.67 -1.25 -17.03
C LEU A 14 -1.91 -0.28 -16.13
N PHE A 15 -1.29 0.78 -16.67
CA PHE A 15 -0.64 1.85 -15.89
C PHE A 15 -1.64 2.89 -15.37
N LEU A 16 -2.81 3.04 -16.01
CA LEU A 16 -3.88 3.97 -15.61
C LEU A 16 -4.91 3.38 -14.65
N ALA A 17 -4.82 2.09 -14.33
CA ALA A 17 -5.40 1.54 -13.11
C ALA A 17 -4.60 2.06 -11.91
N GLY A 18 -4.65 3.39 -11.74
CA GLY A 18 -4.09 4.10 -10.61
C GLY A 18 -4.59 3.40 -9.38
N PHE A 19 -3.66 2.76 -8.69
CA PHE A 19 -3.94 2.04 -7.49
C PHE A 19 -4.63 3.00 -6.52
N ALA A 20 -5.92 2.81 -6.33
CA ALA A 20 -6.69 3.45 -5.29
C ALA A 20 -6.27 2.85 -3.95
N PHE A 21 -5.02 3.10 -3.55
CA PHE A 21 -4.49 2.72 -2.25
C PHE A 21 -4.97 3.74 -1.21
N ALA A 22 -6.14 3.47 -0.66
CA ALA A 22 -6.66 4.08 0.55
C ALA A 22 -7.60 3.04 1.19
N GLY A 23 -7.23 2.53 2.36
CA GLY A 23 -8.05 1.53 3.08
C GLY A 23 -7.37 0.18 3.33
N CYS A 24 -6.03 0.06 3.34
CA CYS A 24 -5.38 -1.24 3.54
C CYS A 24 -5.77 -1.89 4.88
N SER A 25 -5.78 -1.12 5.96
CA SER A 25 -6.12 -1.60 7.30
C SER A 25 -7.64 -1.80 7.43
N GLU A 26 -8.44 -0.88 6.88
CA GLU A 26 -9.89 -0.99 6.86
C GLU A 26 -10.37 -2.21 6.06
N ASN A 27 -9.80 -2.45 4.88
CA ASN A 27 -10.14 -3.59 4.04
C ASN A 27 -9.70 -4.90 4.66
N ALA A 28 -8.52 -4.94 5.30
CA ALA A 28 -8.09 -6.11 6.06
C ALA A 28 -9.09 -6.44 7.19
N TYR A 29 -9.54 -5.43 7.92
CA TYR A 29 -10.56 -5.62 8.96
C TYR A 29 -11.91 -6.08 8.41
N LYS A 30 -12.42 -5.42 7.37
CA LYS A 30 -13.67 -5.82 6.69
C LYS A 30 -13.60 -7.24 6.12
N SER A 31 -12.47 -7.60 5.54
CA SER A 31 -12.19 -8.95 5.07
C SER A 31 -12.22 -9.95 6.22
N ALA A 32 -11.57 -9.63 7.35
CA ALA A 32 -11.63 -10.48 8.54
C ALA A 32 -13.06 -10.67 9.05
N CYS A 33 -13.84 -9.59 9.17
CA CYS A 33 -15.23 -9.64 9.60
C CYS A 33 -16.14 -10.50 8.70
N SER A 34 -15.84 -10.57 7.40
CA SER A 34 -16.67 -11.30 6.43
C SER A 34 -16.19 -12.72 6.15
N SER A 35 -14.91 -13.03 6.39
CA SER A 35 -14.30 -14.32 6.02
C SER A 35 -13.85 -15.18 7.20
N CYS A 36 -13.61 -14.59 8.37
CA CYS A 36 -13.21 -15.34 9.55
C CYS A 36 -14.41 -15.90 10.31
N SER A 37 -14.21 -17.07 10.93
CA SER A 37 -15.17 -17.63 11.88
C SER A 37 -15.09 -16.91 13.23
N PHE A 38 -16.18 -16.98 13.99
CA PHE A 38 -16.27 -16.49 15.35
C PHE A 38 -16.49 -17.67 16.31
N ASP A 39 -15.88 -17.61 17.50
CA ASP A 39 -16.11 -18.60 18.55
C ASP A 39 -17.46 -18.40 19.25
N ALA A 40 -17.78 -19.27 20.22
CA ALA A 40 -19.02 -19.20 20.98
C ALA A 40 -19.18 -17.92 21.81
N ASN A 41 -18.08 -17.22 22.11
CA ASN A 41 -18.05 -15.96 22.84
C ASN A 41 -18.09 -14.74 21.90
N GLY A 42 -18.19 -14.96 20.58
CA GLY A 42 -18.18 -13.89 19.58
C GLY A 42 -16.78 -13.33 19.30
N LYS A 43 -15.71 -14.03 19.68
CA LYS A 43 -14.34 -13.66 19.33
C LYS A 43 -13.97 -14.15 17.96
N ILE A 44 -13.29 -13.31 17.19
CA ILE A 44 -12.82 -13.68 15.86
C ILE A 44 -11.70 -14.72 15.97
N ASP A 45 -11.67 -15.68 15.04
CA ASP A 45 -10.58 -16.64 14.95
C ASP A 45 -9.24 -15.89 14.80
N LYS A 46 -8.34 -16.10 15.78
CA LYS A 46 -7.08 -15.36 15.86
C LYS A 46 -6.19 -15.63 14.66
N THR A 47 -6.11 -16.88 14.20
CA THR A 47 -5.26 -17.27 13.08
C THR A 47 -5.72 -16.61 11.79
N CYS A 48 -7.03 -16.60 11.52
CA CYS A 48 -7.62 -15.92 10.39
C CYS A 48 -7.43 -14.40 10.49
N MET A 49 -7.68 -13.80 11.65
CA MET A 49 -7.46 -12.37 11.87
C MET A 49 -6.00 -11.96 11.64
N ASP A 50 -5.04 -12.75 12.12
CA ASP A 50 -3.61 -12.48 11.94
C ASP A 50 -3.20 -12.59 10.45
N ALA A 51 -3.80 -13.53 9.70
CA ALA A 51 -3.60 -13.61 8.24
C ALA A 51 -4.13 -12.38 7.50
N GLN A 52 -5.31 -11.88 7.87
CA GLN A 52 -5.88 -10.66 7.27
C GLN A 52 -5.07 -9.41 7.64
N LYS A 53 -4.61 -9.31 8.89
CA LYS A 53 -3.67 -8.25 9.32
C LYS A 53 -2.38 -8.29 8.50
N SER A 54 -1.81 -9.47 8.27
CA SER A 54 -0.62 -9.63 7.42
C SER A 54 -0.86 -9.14 5.99
N ALA A 55 -2.02 -9.45 5.41
CA ALA A 55 -2.42 -8.92 4.11
C ALA A 55 -2.55 -7.38 4.10
N GLY A 56 -3.10 -6.80 5.18
CA GLY A 56 -3.15 -5.35 5.38
C GLY A 56 -1.75 -4.71 5.44
N ILE A 57 -0.83 -5.30 6.21
CA ILE A 57 0.58 -4.85 6.29
C ILE A 57 1.25 -4.94 4.93
N ALA A 58 1.02 -6.03 4.18
CA ALA A 58 1.56 -6.20 2.84
C ALA A 58 1.02 -5.13 1.89
N CYS A 59 -0.28 -4.82 1.96
CA CYS A 59 -0.91 -3.73 1.21
C CYS A 59 -0.27 -2.37 1.54
N VAL A 60 -0.08 -2.04 2.81
CA VAL A 60 0.60 -0.79 3.23
C VAL A 60 2.03 -0.76 2.70
N SER A 61 2.76 -1.87 2.82
CA SER A 61 4.16 -1.96 2.40
C SER A 61 4.32 -1.83 0.88
N SER A 62 3.40 -2.41 0.10
CA SER A 62 3.40 -2.25 -1.37
C SER A 62 2.97 -0.85 -1.80
N SER A 63 2.10 -0.20 -1.03
CA SER A 63 1.61 1.17 -1.30
C SER A 63 2.67 2.22 -0.96
N TYR A 64 3.44 2.00 0.10
CA TYR A 64 4.43 2.94 0.64
C TYR A 64 5.79 2.26 0.89
N PRO A 65 6.46 1.75 -0.16
CA PRO A 65 7.68 0.95 0.00
C PRO A 65 8.83 1.72 0.65
N LEU A 66 8.95 3.03 0.37
CA LEU A 66 9.96 3.88 1.01
C LEU A 66 9.71 4.07 2.50
N MET A 67 8.46 4.32 2.90
CA MET A 67 8.08 4.42 4.31
C MET A 67 8.35 3.10 5.04
N ALA A 68 7.99 1.97 4.43
CA ALA A 68 8.24 0.64 5.01
C ALA A 68 9.75 0.39 5.21
N ALA A 69 10.59 0.79 4.25
CA ALA A 69 12.04 0.67 4.36
C ALA A 69 12.64 1.58 5.44
N GLU A 70 12.17 2.83 5.57
CA GLU A 70 12.61 3.75 6.63
C GLU A 70 12.12 3.31 8.01
N TYR A 71 10.90 2.77 8.11
CA TYR A 71 10.37 2.19 9.34
C TYR A 71 11.20 1.00 9.80
N ALA A 72 11.57 0.08 8.89
CA ALA A 72 12.45 -1.05 9.21
C ALA A 72 13.85 -0.63 9.70
N GLN A 73 14.30 0.58 9.34
CA GLN A 73 15.55 1.18 9.82
C GLN A 73 15.39 1.99 11.11
N GLY A 74 14.19 2.06 11.69
CA GLY A 74 13.88 2.86 12.88
C GLY A 74 13.82 4.37 12.64
N LYS A 75 13.69 4.81 11.39
CA LYS A 75 13.72 6.23 10.98
C LYS A 75 12.34 6.85 10.76
N CYS A 76 11.28 6.07 10.94
CA CYS A 76 9.90 6.50 10.74
C CYS A 76 9.01 6.20 11.97
N PRO A 77 9.21 6.89 13.11
CA PRO A 77 8.45 6.63 14.34
C PRO A 77 6.94 6.95 14.21
N MET A 78 6.56 7.76 13.22
CA MET A 78 5.14 8.10 12.99
C MET A 78 4.27 6.88 12.67
N VAL A 79 4.86 5.79 12.13
CA VAL A 79 4.11 4.54 11.91
C VAL A 79 3.71 3.90 13.24
N ASP A 80 4.59 3.94 14.26
CA ASP A 80 4.27 3.48 15.61
C ASP A 80 3.20 4.35 16.27
N GLU A 81 3.24 5.67 16.04
CA GLU A 81 2.19 6.58 16.51
C GLU A 81 0.83 6.23 15.90
N CYS A 82 0.78 5.92 14.60
CA CYS A 82 -0.46 5.48 13.95
C CYS A 82 -0.99 4.18 14.55
N ALA A 83 -0.12 3.21 14.83
CA ALA A 83 -0.50 1.97 15.49
C ALA A 83 -1.05 2.22 16.92
N SER A 84 -0.43 3.12 17.67
CA SER A 84 -0.89 3.52 19.00
C SER A 84 -2.25 4.23 18.96
N GLN A 85 -2.48 5.11 17.99
CA GLN A 85 -3.78 5.77 17.77
C GLN A 85 -4.87 4.77 17.40
N LEU A 86 -4.57 3.80 16.54
CA LEU A 86 -5.49 2.71 16.21
C LEU A 86 -5.87 1.92 17.47
N GLN A 87 -4.89 1.48 18.26
CA GLN A 87 -5.15 0.72 19.48
C GLN A 87 -5.96 1.53 20.49
N SER A 88 -5.67 2.82 20.63
CA SER A 88 -6.42 3.74 21.49
C SER A 88 -7.87 3.87 21.03
N CYS A 89 -8.10 4.01 19.73
CA CYS A 89 -9.45 4.07 19.15
C CYS A 89 -10.21 2.76 19.37
N LEU A 90 -9.58 1.62 19.07
CA LEU A 90 -10.18 0.28 19.29
C LEU A 90 -10.54 0.04 20.75
N SER A 91 -9.75 0.54 21.70
CA SER A 91 -10.06 0.42 23.13
C SER A 91 -11.30 1.21 23.57
N GLN A 92 -11.67 2.26 22.83
CA GLN A 92 -12.84 3.09 23.12
C GLN A 92 -14.12 2.55 22.47
N VAL A 93 -13.99 1.93 21.30
CA VAL A 93 -15.14 1.45 20.51
C VAL A 93 -15.41 -0.05 20.66
N GLY A 94 -14.44 -0.83 21.13
CA GLY A 94 -14.56 -2.27 21.24
C GLY A 94 -15.53 -2.68 22.34
N SER A 95 -16.58 -3.41 21.97
CA SER A 95 -17.53 -3.99 22.94
C SER A 95 -16.96 -5.20 23.68
N GLY A 96 -15.79 -5.69 23.26
CA GLY A 96 -15.24 -6.97 23.69
C GLY A 96 -15.92 -8.16 22.98
N ASN A 97 -16.79 -7.92 22.01
CA ASN A 97 -17.40 -8.95 21.17
C ASN A 97 -17.15 -8.62 19.70
N ASP A 98 -16.15 -9.27 19.11
CA ASP A 98 -15.69 -8.96 17.75
C ASP A 98 -16.80 -9.20 16.71
N LYS A 99 -17.70 -10.16 16.97
CA LYS A 99 -18.86 -10.43 16.11
C LYS A 99 -19.84 -9.27 16.09
N ALA A 100 -20.14 -8.68 17.25
CA ALA A 100 -20.99 -7.50 17.36
C ALA A 100 -20.30 -6.29 16.72
N ASP A 101 -19.01 -6.07 17.03
CA ASP A 101 -18.21 -4.97 16.47
C ASP A 101 -18.10 -5.06 14.93
N CYS A 102 -18.03 -6.27 14.37
CA CYS A 102 -18.07 -6.51 12.92
C CYS A 102 -19.46 -6.25 12.30
N ALA A 103 -20.55 -6.57 13.00
CA ALA A 103 -21.90 -6.37 12.51
C ALA A 103 -22.30 -4.88 12.53
N GLU A 104 -21.92 -4.16 13.58
CA GLU A 104 -22.18 -2.72 13.74
C GLU A 104 -21.19 -1.87 12.94
N GLY A 105 -20.01 -2.41 12.64
CA GLY A 105 -18.94 -1.69 11.97
C GLY A 105 -18.28 -0.62 12.85
N SER A 106 -18.41 -0.74 14.17
CA SER A 106 -17.93 0.23 15.17
C SER A 106 -16.43 0.52 15.04
N ALA A 107 -15.63 -0.51 14.72
CA ALA A 107 -14.19 -0.39 14.53
C ALA A 107 -13.74 0.09 13.13
N ASN A 108 -14.63 0.12 12.12
CA ASN A 108 -14.26 0.50 10.75
C ASN A 108 -13.64 1.90 10.69
N THR A 109 -14.22 2.86 11.40
CA THR A 109 -13.73 4.24 11.47
C THR A 109 -12.33 4.33 12.09
N CYS A 110 -12.01 3.48 13.07
CA CYS A 110 -10.67 3.42 13.66
C CYS A 110 -9.63 2.95 12.64
N TYR A 111 -9.92 1.89 11.88
CA TYR A 111 -9.03 1.40 10.83
C TYR A 111 -8.89 2.39 9.67
N ALA A 112 -9.98 3.05 9.26
CA ALA A 112 -9.93 4.10 8.24
C ALA A 112 -9.09 5.30 8.70
N THR A 113 -9.21 5.70 9.96
CA THR A 113 -8.38 6.77 10.56
C THR A 113 -6.91 6.36 10.62
N SER A 114 -6.63 5.10 10.94
CA SER A 114 -5.28 4.55 10.89
C SER A 114 -4.70 4.60 9.47
N ASP A 115 -5.48 4.25 8.44
CA ASP A 115 -5.03 4.35 7.05
C ASP A 115 -4.71 5.80 6.65
N ILE A 116 -5.50 6.78 7.11
CA ILE A 116 -5.21 8.21 6.92
C ILE A 116 -3.90 8.59 7.63
N CYS A 117 -3.69 8.14 8.87
CA CYS A 117 -2.48 8.41 9.63
C CYS A 117 -1.25 7.85 8.90
N VAL A 118 -1.30 6.58 8.47
CA VAL A 118 -0.20 5.93 7.73
C VAL A 118 0.10 6.66 6.42
N LYS A 119 -0.93 7.12 5.70
CA LYS A 119 -0.73 7.95 4.50
C LYS A 119 -0.02 9.28 4.81
N GLN A 120 -0.33 9.92 5.94
CA GLN A 120 0.35 11.14 6.38
C GLN A 120 1.79 10.86 6.84
N ALA A 121 2.01 9.75 7.55
CA ALA A 121 3.34 9.29 7.93
C ALA A 121 4.19 9.02 6.68
N ALA A 122 3.62 8.38 5.65
CA ALA A 122 4.29 8.14 4.37
C ALA A 122 4.71 9.44 3.65
N ALA A 123 4.00 10.55 3.85
CA ALA A 123 4.37 11.86 3.29
C ALA A 123 5.49 12.56 4.09
N LYS A 124 5.70 12.19 5.35
CA LYS A 124 6.64 12.85 6.28
C LYS A 124 7.91 12.02 6.55
N CYS A 125 7.84 10.69 6.41
CA CYS A 125 8.92 9.77 6.74
C CYS A 125 10.03 9.59 5.71
N PRO A 126 9.78 9.53 4.39
CA PRO A 126 10.91 9.52 3.47
C PRO A 126 11.62 10.87 3.56
N PRO A 127 12.96 10.92 3.48
CA PRO A 127 13.63 12.18 3.18
C PRO A 127 12.96 12.73 1.91
N GLN A 128 12.56 14.01 1.92
CA GLN A 128 12.30 14.72 0.68
C GLN A 128 13.62 14.75 -0.09
N GLN A 129 13.99 13.65 -0.75
CA GLN A 129 15.06 13.68 -1.71
C GLN A 129 14.55 14.57 -2.84
N PRO A 130 15.26 15.66 -3.16
CA PRO A 130 14.95 16.40 -4.36
C PRO A 130 15.03 15.39 -5.49
N CYS A 131 13.94 15.19 -6.23
CA CYS A 131 14.02 14.61 -7.55
C CYS A 131 14.84 15.55 -8.45
N GLN A 132 16.16 15.63 -8.24
CA GLN A 132 17.12 15.81 -9.32
C GLN A 132 17.08 14.49 -10.08
N ALA A 133 16.76 14.38 -11.35
CA ALA A 133 16.47 15.32 -12.41
C ALA A 133 15.50 14.57 -13.36
N PRO A 134 14.80 15.24 -14.29
CA PRO A 134 13.91 14.57 -15.25
C PRO A 134 14.60 13.38 -15.91
N ALA A 135 13.86 12.28 -16.02
CA ALA A 135 14.23 11.02 -16.68
C ALA A 135 14.42 11.18 -18.21
N GLY A 136 15.18 12.19 -18.63
CA GLY A 136 15.41 12.60 -20.02
C GLY A 136 16.86 12.48 -20.50
N LEU A 137 17.81 11.98 -19.70
CA LEU A 137 19.24 12.07 -20.06
C LEU A 137 20.09 10.79 -19.91
N ILE A 138 19.52 9.63 -19.54
CA ILE A 138 20.29 8.37 -19.44
C ILE A 138 19.99 7.38 -20.58
N LEU A 139 19.14 7.74 -21.56
CA LEU A 139 18.90 6.91 -22.76
C LEU A 139 19.72 7.30 -24.00
N LEU A 140 20.59 8.31 -23.94
CA LEU A 140 21.38 8.75 -25.11
C LEU A 140 22.84 8.26 -25.14
N VAL A 141 23.35 7.58 -24.12
CA VAL A 141 24.76 7.13 -24.12
C VAL A 141 24.94 5.70 -24.63
N ILE A 142 23.90 4.85 -24.60
CA ILE A 142 24.00 3.45 -25.04
C ILE A 142 23.54 3.28 -26.51
N GLY A 143 22.79 4.23 -27.08
CA GLY A 143 22.28 4.18 -28.46
C GLY A 143 23.08 4.95 -29.52
N GLY A 144 24.05 5.79 -29.13
CA GLY A 144 24.74 6.72 -30.04
C GLY A 144 26.02 6.18 -30.72
N VAL A 145 26.59 5.08 -30.22
CA VAL A 145 27.85 4.53 -30.78
C VAL A 145 27.58 3.45 -31.85
N PHE A 146 26.36 2.92 -31.95
CA PHE A 146 26.05 1.83 -32.88
C PHE A 146 25.46 2.23 -34.25
N LEU A 147 25.24 3.53 -34.51
CA LEU A 147 24.67 4.00 -35.79
C LEU A 147 25.59 4.89 -36.65
N ALA A 148 26.88 5.00 -36.30
CA ALA A 148 27.88 5.71 -37.13
C ALA A 148 28.87 4.79 -37.86
N GLY A 149 28.67 3.46 -37.84
CA GLY A 149 29.64 2.48 -38.34
C GLY A 149 29.33 1.80 -39.69
N PHE A 150 28.18 2.05 -40.32
CA PHE A 150 27.78 1.33 -41.55
C PHE A 150 27.21 2.25 -42.63
N VAL A 151 27.91 3.35 -42.97
CA VAL A 151 27.79 3.97 -44.30
C VAL A 151 29.17 4.48 -44.74
N ARG A 152 30.03 3.56 -45.18
CA ARG A 152 30.99 3.83 -46.26
C ARG A 152 31.65 2.55 -46.76
N LYS A 153 31.47 2.32 -48.07
CA LYS A 153 32.51 2.03 -49.06
C LYS A 153 32.25 0.74 -49.85
N GLU A 154 31.54 0.90 -50.97
CA GLU A 154 32.06 0.50 -52.28
C GLU A 154 32.09 1.74 -53.17
#